data_AF-A0A0S8AFN7-F1
#
_entry.id   AF-A0A0S8AFN7-F1
#
_cell.length_a   1.000
_cell.length_b   1.000
_cell.length_c   1.000
_cell.angle_alpha   90.00
_cell.angle_beta   90.00
_cell.angle_gamma   90.00
#
_symmetry.space_group_name_H-M   'P 1'
#
loop_
_entity.id
_entity.type
_entity.pdbx_description
1 polymer ?
#
loop_
_entity_poly.entity_id
_entity_poly.type
_entity_poly.pdbx_seq_one_letter_code
_entity_poly.pdbx_strand_id
1 'polypeptide(L)'
;KVSKFISHYEEGVDTLNLHPLTNKPYYLGIFLTAAYQDIMGDLHNLFGRVNEAHVFLDEDEETGYYIEETIEGTTMEKVLGLVQYSGNELARLMKRQFDRAIKEDRLRPNEGMRLLNEYEKALKEYTYLDLS
;
A
#
# COMPACT_ATOMS: atom_id res chain seq x y z
N LYS A 1 -15.34 -3.36 -6.16
CA LYS A 1 -15.77 -4.55 -6.94
C LYS A 1 -16.02 -4.10 -8.37
N VAL A 2 -15.40 -4.75 -9.36
CA VAL A 2 -15.68 -4.49 -10.78
C VAL A 2 -16.89 -5.32 -11.20
N SER A 3 -17.84 -4.73 -11.90
CA SER A 3 -19.09 -5.38 -12.33
C SER A 3 -19.13 -5.72 -13.81
N LYS A 4 -18.30 -5.07 -14.63
CA LYS A 4 -18.30 -5.19 -16.09
C LYS A 4 -16.88 -5.17 -16.63
N PHE A 5 -16.62 -6.00 -17.64
CA PHE A 5 -15.32 -6.14 -18.28
C PHE A 5 -15.43 -6.00 -19.80
N ILE A 6 -14.31 -5.67 -20.45
CA ILE A 6 -14.18 -5.57 -21.90
C ILE A 6 -13.77 -6.94 -22.46
N SER A 7 -14.45 -7.40 -23.50
CA SER A 7 -14.16 -8.65 -24.24
C SER A 7 -14.08 -8.37 -25.74
N HIS A 8 -13.37 -9.23 -26.48
CA HIS A 8 -13.25 -9.11 -27.94
C HIS A 8 -14.55 -9.33 -28.70
N TYR A 9 -15.49 -10.07 -28.12
CA TYR A 9 -16.70 -10.54 -28.80
C TYR A 9 -17.97 -9.83 -28.33
N GLU A 10 -17.97 -9.34 -27.08
CA GLU A 10 -19.14 -8.76 -26.43
C GLU A 10 -18.73 -7.59 -25.53
N GLU A 11 -19.50 -6.51 -25.57
CA GLU A 11 -19.31 -5.39 -24.66
C GLU A 11 -19.96 -5.67 -23.31
N GLY A 12 -19.26 -5.39 -22.21
CA GLY A 12 -19.87 -5.38 -20.87
C GLY A 12 -20.22 -6.78 -20.33
N VAL A 13 -19.28 -7.72 -20.42
CA VAL A 13 -19.41 -9.05 -19.82
C VAL A 13 -19.25 -9.00 -18.30
N ASP A 14 -19.89 -9.91 -17.58
CA ASP A 14 -19.90 -9.93 -16.10
C ASP A 14 -18.65 -10.58 -15.48
N THR A 15 -17.84 -11.27 -16.30
CA THR A 15 -16.65 -12.01 -15.86
C THR A 15 -15.45 -11.76 -16.76
N LEU A 16 -14.26 -11.73 -16.17
CA LEU A 16 -13.00 -11.66 -16.91
C LEU A 16 -12.36 -13.04 -17.02
N ASN A 17 -12.07 -13.49 -18.25
CA ASN A 17 -11.29 -14.70 -18.46
C ASN A 17 -9.83 -14.44 -18.07
N LEU A 18 -9.31 -15.25 -17.15
CA LEU A 18 -7.93 -15.17 -16.67
C LEU A 18 -7.25 -16.53 -16.87
N HIS A 19 -5.92 -16.51 -16.95
CA HIS A 19 -5.13 -17.74 -16.91
C HIS A 19 -5.29 -18.42 -15.54
N PRO A 20 -5.11 -19.74 -15.45
CA PRO A 20 -5.05 -20.44 -14.18
C PRO A 20 -4.00 -19.80 -13.26
N LEU A 21 -4.38 -19.58 -12.00
CA LEU A 21 -3.44 -19.08 -11.00
C LEU A 21 -2.36 -20.13 -10.71
N THR A 22 -1.14 -19.65 -10.51
CA THR A 22 0.02 -20.46 -10.15
C THR A 22 0.67 -19.88 -8.89
N ASN A 23 1.74 -20.50 -8.37
CA ASN A 23 2.49 -19.95 -7.24
C ASN A 23 3.44 -18.79 -7.62
N LYS A 24 3.24 -18.16 -8.80
CA LYS A 24 4.02 -17.00 -9.25
C LYS A 24 3.17 -15.73 -9.11
N PRO A 25 3.81 -14.55 -8.94
CA PRO A 25 3.10 -13.27 -8.96
C PRO A 25 2.20 -13.14 -10.20
N TYR A 26 0.96 -12.70 -9.99
CA TYR A 26 -0.05 -12.53 -11.03
C TYR A 26 -0.50 -11.07 -11.07
N TYR A 27 0.12 -10.29 -11.95
CA TYR A 27 -0.17 -8.86 -12.09
C TYR A 27 -1.38 -8.62 -12.99
N LEU A 28 -2.23 -7.69 -12.58
CA LEU A 28 -3.38 -7.22 -13.35
C LEU A 28 -3.17 -5.75 -13.73
N GLY A 29 -3.42 -5.42 -15.00
CA GLY A 29 -3.44 -4.05 -15.48
C GLY A 29 -4.86 -3.52 -15.56
N ILE A 30 -5.07 -2.28 -15.11
CA ILE A 30 -6.31 -1.53 -15.33
C ILE A 30 -5.92 -0.32 -16.18
N PHE A 31 -6.56 -0.19 -17.34
CA PHE A 31 -6.22 0.81 -18.34
C PHE A 31 -7.31 1.89 -18.42
N LEU A 32 -6.98 3.02 -19.06
CA LEU A 32 -7.89 4.15 -19.27
C LEU A 32 -8.38 4.79 -17.95
N THR A 33 -7.56 4.75 -16.91
CA THR A 33 -7.86 5.31 -15.58
C THR A 33 -7.47 6.77 -15.40
N ALA A 34 -6.64 7.33 -16.29
CA ALA A 34 -6.00 8.63 -16.11
C ALA A 34 -6.97 9.83 -15.98
N ALA A 35 -8.19 9.72 -16.50
CA ALA A 35 -9.18 10.77 -16.36
C ALA A 35 -9.92 10.64 -15.02
N TYR A 36 -9.86 11.69 -14.19
CA TYR A 36 -10.61 11.90 -12.94
C TYR A 36 -10.27 10.99 -11.74
N GLN A 37 -9.71 9.79 -11.94
CA GLN A 37 -9.52 8.83 -10.84
C GLN A 37 -8.49 9.28 -9.79
N ASP A 38 -7.44 9.99 -10.21
CA ASP A 38 -6.36 10.40 -9.29
C ASP A 38 -6.79 11.45 -8.25
N ILE A 39 -7.87 12.19 -8.52
CA ILE A 39 -8.35 13.30 -7.68
C ILE A 39 -9.63 12.91 -6.90
N MET A 40 -10.44 11.98 -7.45
CA MET A 40 -11.70 11.58 -6.83
C MET A 40 -11.58 10.41 -5.85
N GLY A 41 -10.41 9.77 -5.76
CA GLY A 41 -10.17 8.69 -4.79
C GLY A 41 -10.34 9.18 -3.35
N ASP A 42 -11.19 8.52 -2.59
CA ASP A 42 -11.27 8.72 -1.15
C ASP A 42 -10.36 7.74 -0.40
N LEU A 43 -10.14 8.03 0.88
CA LEU A 43 -9.35 7.18 1.78
C LEU A 43 -10.23 6.09 2.39
N HIS A 44 -11.00 5.37 1.58
CA HIS A 44 -11.79 4.25 2.04
C HIS A 44 -10.86 3.21 2.70
N ASN A 45 -11.10 2.93 3.98
CA ASN A 45 -10.27 2.08 4.84
C ASN A 45 -8.82 2.54 5.01
N LEU A 46 -8.54 3.84 4.86
CA LEU A 46 -7.20 4.42 5.03
C LEU A 46 -6.16 3.88 4.03
N PHE A 47 -6.59 3.30 2.91
CA PHE A 47 -5.70 3.06 1.78
C PHE A 47 -5.38 4.39 1.12
N GLY A 48 -4.10 4.73 1.07
CA GLY A 48 -3.66 5.99 0.50
C GLY A 48 -3.31 5.89 -0.98
N ARG A 49 -2.60 6.91 -1.49
CA ARG A 49 -2.12 6.94 -2.87
C ARG A 49 -1.23 5.74 -3.17
N VAL A 50 -1.31 5.25 -4.40
CA VAL A 50 -0.45 4.19 -4.89
C VAL A 50 0.94 4.71 -5.28
N ASN A 51 1.92 3.80 -5.38
CA ASN A 51 3.19 4.13 -6.03
C ASN A 51 2.95 4.48 -7.51
N GLU A 52 3.67 5.49 -8.00
CA GLU A 52 3.58 5.97 -9.37
C GLU A 52 4.99 6.03 -9.97
N ALA A 53 5.12 5.69 -11.25
CA ALA A 53 6.37 5.76 -11.98
C ALA A 53 6.12 6.38 -13.35
N HIS A 54 6.99 7.32 -13.74
CA HIS A 54 6.97 7.95 -15.06
C HIS A 54 7.98 7.23 -15.94
N VAL A 55 7.48 6.60 -17.00
CA VAL A 55 8.28 5.75 -17.90
C VAL A 55 8.37 6.42 -19.26
N PHE A 56 9.58 6.57 -19.77
CA PHE A 56 9.88 7.16 -21.07
C PHE A 56 10.51 6.12 -21.98
N LEU A 57 10.15 6.16 -23.26
CA LEU A 57 10.77 5.31 -24.28
C LEU A 57 12.06 5.97 -24.77
N ASP A 58 13.12 5.19 -24.86
CA ASP A 58 14.42 5.63 -25.36
C ASP A 58 15.07 4.49 -26.13
N GLU A 59 15.37 4.71 -27.41
CA GLU A 59 15.98 3.72 -28.29
C GLU A 59 17.47 3.51 -28.01
N ASP A 60 18.12 4.47 -27.33
CA ASP A 60 19.53 4.38 -26.94
C ASP A 60 19.72 3.56 -25.66
N GLU A 61 18.65 3.34 -24.88
CA GLU A 61 18.64 2.49 -23.70
C GLU A 61 18.54 1.01 -24.08
N GLU A 62 19.34 0.14 -23.43
CA GLU A 62 19.38 -1.30 -23.73
C GLU A 62 18.00 -1.97 -23.57
N THR A 63 17.19 -1.47 -22.63
CA THR A 63 15.83 -1.98 -22.37
C THR A 63 14.74 -1.31 -23.21
N GLY A 64 15.09 -0.30 -24.01
CA GLY A 64 14.16 0.47 -24.85
C GLY A 64 13.31 1.50 -24.08
N TYR A 65 13.52 1.64 -22.78
CA TYR A 65 12.84 2.60 -21.92
C TYR A 65 13.68 2.91 -20.68
N TYR A 66 13.33 3.97 -19.96
CA TYR A 66 13.87 4.25 -18.63
C TYR A 66 12.78 4.83 -17.71
N ILE A 67 13.02 4.78 -16.40
CA ILE A 67 12.15 5.39 -15.38
C ILE A 67 12.74 6.75 -15.03
N GLU A 68 12.05 7.82 -15.39
CA GLU A 68 12.46 9.20 -15.11
C GLU A 68 12.22 9.55 -13.63
N GLU A 69 11.02 9.24 -13.14
CA GLU A 69 10.60 9.59 -11.79
C GLU A 69 9.82 8.46 -11.13
N THR A 70 10.05 8.28 -9.83
CA THR A 70 9.23 7.42 -8.97
C THR A 70 8.66 8.23 -7.82
N ILE A 71 7.35 8.19 -7.67
CA ILE A 71 6.63 8.85 -6.59
C ILE A 71 6.12 7.76 -5.64
N GLU A 72 6.62 7.79 -4.41
CA GLU A 72 6.19 6.85 -3.38
C GLU A 72 4.72 7.05 -3.01
N GLY A 73 4.04 5.91 -2.84
CA GLY A 73 2.70 5.85 -2.31
C GLY A 73 2.63 6.29 -0.84
N THR A 74 1.41 6.30 -0.31
CA THR A 74 1.19 6.84 1.05
C THR A 74 1.43 5.76 2.11
N THR A 75 2.20 6.12 3.13
CA THR A 75 2.45 5.28 4.31
C THR A 75 1.31 5.36 5.32
N MET A 76 1.24 4.40 6.24
CA MET A 76 0.20 4.39 7.30
C MET A 76 0.24 5.67 8.15
N GLU A 77 1.43 6.12 8.54
CA GLU A 77 1.64 7.36 9.30
C GLU A 77 1.11 8.59 8.56
N LYS A 78 1.38 8.70 7.25
CA LYS A 78 0.89 9.82 6.43
C LYS A 78 -0.65 9.83 6.36
N VAL A 79 -1.29 8.67 6.16
CA VAL A 79 -2.76 8.60 6.13
C VAL A 79 -3.37 8.91 7.50
N LEU A 80 -2.79 8.40 8.59
CA LEU A 80 -3.20 8.73 9.96
C LEU A 80 -3.06 10.23 10.25
N GLY A 81 -2.04 10.88 9.69
CA GLY A 81 -1.87 12.34 9.73
C GLY A 81 -3.04 13.12 9.13
N LEU A 82 -3.64 12.61 8.03
CA LEU A 82 -4.79 13.25 7.39
C LEU A 82 -6.03 13.27 8.30
N VAL A 83 -6.19 12.22 9.11
CA VAL A 83 -7.26 12.11 10.13
C VAL A 83 -6.83 12.64 11.51
N GLN A 84 -5.82 13.53 11.55
CA GLN A 84 -5.37 14.28 12.74
C GLN A 84 -4.69 13.43 13.83
N TYR A 85 -4.18 12.24 13.49
CA TYR A 85 -3.31 11.48 14.37
C TYR A 85 -1.84 11.82 14.13
N SER A 86 -1.04 11.75 15.20
CA SER A 86 0.42 11.88 15.11
C SER A 86 1.07 10.51 15.33
N GLY A 87 1.88 10.05 14.38
CA GLY A 87 2.66 8.82 14.52
C GLY A 87 3.51 8.81 15.79
N ASN A 88 4.14 9.95 16.12
CA ASN A 88 4.91 10.12 17.35
C ASN A 88 4.06 9.95 18.62
N GLU A 89 2.84 10.51 18.67
CA GLU A 89 1.98 10.35 19.84
C GLU A 89 1.43 8.92 19.94
N LEU A 90 1.11 8.30 18.80
CA LEU A 90 0.69 6.90 18.74
C LEU A 90 1.79 5.97 19.27
N ALA A 91 3.04 6.17 18.85
CA ALA A 91 4.18 5.41 19.35
C ALA A 91 4.38 5.60 20.86
N ARG A 92 4.27 6.84 21.36
CA ARG A 92 4.33 7.14 22.80
C ARG A 92 3.22 6.45 23.60
N LEU A 93 1.99 6.47 23.09
CA LEU A 93 0.84 5.79 23.69
C LEU A 93 1.07 4.27 23.75
N MET A 94 1.57 3.66 22.68
CA MET A 94 1.89 2.24 22.65
C MET A 94 3.02 1.89 23.61
N LYS A 95 4.09 2.70 23.66
CA LYS A 95 5.17 2.53 24.64
C LYS A 95 4.64 2.51 26.07
N ARG A 96 3.75 3.44 26.43
CA ARG A 96 3.12 3.47 27.77
C ARG A 96 2.36 2.17 28.08
N GLN A 97 1.68 1.59 27.10
CA GLN A 97 0.96 0.33 27.27
C GLN A 97 1.92 -0.84 27.50
N PHE A 98 3.03 -0.92 26.74
CA PHE A 98 4.05 -1.95 26.92
C PHE A 98 4.81 -1.81 28.24
N ASP A 99 5.21 -0.58 28.63
CA ASP A 99 5.86 -0.32 29.92
C ASP A 99 4.98 -0.80 31.09
N ARG A 100 3.66 -0.58 31.01
CA ARG A 100 2.71 -1.08 32.01
C ARG A 100 2.64 -2.61 32.03
N ALA A 101 2.54 -3.26 30.87
CA ALA A 101 2.50 -4.72 30.79
C ALA A 101 3.78 -5.37 31.33
N ILE A 102 4.94 -4.73 31.12
CA ILE A 102 6.22 -5.16 31.69
C ILE A 102 6.20 -5.05 33.22
N LYS A 103 5.71 -3.93 33.75
CA LYS A 103 5.61 -3.73 35.21
C LYS A 103 4.66 -4.75 35.88
N GLU A 104 3.64 -5.18 35.17
CA GLU A 104 2.67 -6.19 35.61
C GLU A 104 3.14 -7.65 35.38
N ASP A 105 4.38 -7.85 34.91
CA ASP A 105 4.97 -9.17 34.58
C ASP A 105 4.17 -9.95 33.52
N ARG A 106 3.41 -9.24 32.66
CA ARG A 106 2.65 -9.82 31.54
C ARG A 106 3.42 -9.83 30.22
N LEU A 107 4.56 -9.13 30.17
CA LEU A 107 5.40 -8.97 28.98
C LEU A 107 6.87 -8.84 29.38
N ARG A 108 7.77 -9.56 28.72
CA ARG A 108 9.21 -9.43 29.01
C ARG A 108 9.75 -8.12 28.42
N PRO A 109 10.69 -7.42 29.09
CA PRO A 109 11.24 -6.16 28.59
C PRO A 109 11.75 -6.21 27.15
N ASN A 110 12.54 -7.24 26.81
CA ASN A 110 13.10 -7.40 25.46
C ASN A 110 12.02 -7.59 24.40
N GLU A 111 10.93 -8.29 24.75
CA GLU A 111 9.81 -8.53 23.84
C GLU A 111 8.97 -7.25 23.65
N GLY A 112 8.74 -6.48 24.72
CA GLY A 112 8.07 -5.18 24.62
C GLY A 112 8.83 -4.18 23.75
N MET A 113 10.16 -4.14 23.86
CA MET A 113 10.98 -3.30 22.99
C MET A 113 10.93 -3.75 21.53
N ARG A 114 10.94 -5.08 21.27
CA ARG A 114 10.77 -5.63 19.91
C ARG A 114 9.43 -5.21 19.30
N LEU A 115 8.33 -5.40 20.04
CA LEU A 115 6.99 -5.04 19.58
C LEU A 115 6.83 -3.52 19.34
N LEU A 116 7.47 -2.70 20.18
CA LEU A 116 7.48 -1.25 19.97
C LEU A 116 8.19 -0.88 18.66
N ASN A 117 9.36 -1.46 18.41
CA ASN A 117 10.10 -1.21 17.17
C ASN A 117 9.32 -1.70 15.94
N GLU A 118 8.65 -2.85 16.04
CA GLU A 118 7.76 -3.38 14.98
C GLU A 118 6.59 -2.43 14.72
N TYR A 119 5.96 -1.91 15.77
CA TYR A 119 4.88 -0.94 15.66
C TYR A 119 5.33 0.36 14.98
N GLU A 120 6.47 0.93 15.41
CA GLU A 120 7.03 2.14 14.80
C GLU A 120 7.44 1.93 13.34
N LYS A 121 7.94 0.74 13.01
CA LYS A 121 8.25 0.36 11.63
C LYS A 121 6.97 0.26 10.80
N ALA A 122 5.94 -0.42 11.28
CA ALA A 122 4.67 -0.58 10.59
C ALA A 122 4.00 0.76 10.25
N LEU A 123 4.10 1.76 11.14
CA LEU A 123 3.61 3.11 10.84
C LEU A 123 4.27 3.73 9.59
N LYS A 124 5.53 3.39 9.32
CA LYS A 124 6.27 3.88 8.14
C LYS A 124 6.06 3.01 6.91
N GLU A 125 5.41 1.87 7.04
CA GLU A 125 5.15 0.97 5.93
C GLU A 125 4.00 1.50 5.05
N TYR A 126 3.95 0.96 3.84
CA TYR A 126 2.97 1.29 2.84
C TYR A 126 1.56 0.84 3.29
N THR A 127 0.53 1.55 2.84
CA THR A 127 -0.86 1.28 3.26
C THR A 127 -1.44 -0.01 2.69
N TYR A 128 -0.86 -0.53 1.60
CA TYR A 128 -1.31 -1.77 0.96
C TYR A 128 -0.60 -2.99 1.55
N LEU A 129 -1.22 -4.15 1.36
CA LEU A 129 -0.72 -5.42 1.87
C LEU A 129 0.61 -5.82 1.20
N ASP A 130 1.50 -6.39 2.00
CA ASP A 130 2.65 -7.12 1.49
C ASP A 130 2.24 -8.55 1.14
N LEU A 131 2.73 -9.03 0.00
CA LEU A 131 2.50 -10.39 -0.51
C LEU A 131 3.78 -11.26 -0.40
N SER A 132 4.80 -10.77 0.31
CA SER A 132 6.07 -11.46 0.56
C SER A 132 6.00 -12.66 1.49
#